data_AF-A0A1M5W8E0-F1
#
_entry.id   AF-A0A1M5W8E0-F1
#
_cell.length_a   1.000
_cell.length_b   1.000
_cell.length_c   1.000
_cell.angle_alpha   90.00
_cell.angle_beta   90.00
_cell.angle_gamma   90.00
#
_symmetry.space_group_name_H-M   'P 1'
#
loop_
_entity.id
_entity.type
_entity.pdbx_description
1 polymer ?
#
loop_
_entity_poly.entity_id
_entity_poly.type
_entity_poly.pdbx_seq_one_letter_code
_entity_poly.pdbx_strand_id
1 'polypeptide(L)'
;MNEPILQIAQGLAIPFLGTVLGAACVFFMRKQMSQNLKRGLLSFAAGVMVAASVWSLLLPAISASESMGKLAFIPATVGFWAGILFLYILDKITPHLHLGSATPEGLYIELSETELAFNGQRGTPDELREKAATVQNKKR
;
A
#
# COMPACT_ATOMS: atom_id res chain seq x y z
N MET A 1 -23.84 23.23 -24.87
CA MET A 1 -22.49 23.24 -24.28
C MET A 1 -22.35 22.29 -23.08
N ASN A 2 -23.19 21.25 -22.97
CA ASN A 2 -23.23 20.38 -21.78
C ASN A 2 -22.71 18.96 -22.06
N GLU A 3 -22.56 18.57 -23.33
CA GLU A 3 -22.07 17.26 -23.77
C GLU A 3 -20.73 16.84 -23.13
N PRO A 4 -19.67 17.67 -23.09
CA PRO A 4 -18.39 17.25 -22.53
C PRO A 4 -18.43 17.12 -20.99
N ILE A 5 -19.24 17.93 -20.31
CA ILE A 5 -19.38 17.87 -18.84
C ILE A 5 -20.10 16.57 -18.44
N LEU A 6 -21.13 16.18 -19.19
CA LEU A 6 -21.84 14.93 -18.94
C LEU A 6 -20.94 13.71 -19.14
N GLN A 7 -20.08 13.71 -20.16
CA GLN A 7 -19.13 12.61 -20.42
C GLN A 7 -18.09 12.47 -19.30
N ILE A 8 -17.52 13.59 -18.83
CA ILE A 8 -16.56 13.57 -17.72
C ILE A 8 -17.24 13.10 -16.44
N ALA A 9 -18.47 13.57 -16.17
CA ALA A 9 -19.25 13.14 -15.01
C ALA A 9 -19.52 11.63 -15.04
N GLN A 10 -19.89 11.08 -16.20
CA GLN A 10 -20.07 9.63 -16.38
C GLN A 10 -18.76 8.86 -16.22
N GLY A 11 -17.66 9.35 -16.78
CA GLY A 11 -16.33 8.75 -16.67
C GLY A 11 -15.82 8.68 -15.24
N LEU A 12 -16.15 9.69 -14.40
CA LEU A 12 -15.81 9.69 -12.97
C LEU A 12 -16.80 8.88 -12.13
N ALA A 13 -18.08 8.87 -12.50
CA ALA A 13 -19.12 8.14 -11.78
C ALA A 13 -18.87 6.64 -11.75
N ILE A 14 -18.33 6.04 -12.82
CA ILE A 14 -18.05 4.60 -12.91
C ILE A 14 -17.05 4.11 -11.83
N PRO A 15 -15.80 4.63 -11.75
CA PRO A 15 -14.86 4.22 -10.71
C PRO A 15 -15.33 4.62 -9.30
N PHE A 16 -16.06 5.73 -9.17
CA PHE A 16 -16.66 6.14 -7.90
C PHE A 16 -17.69 5.11 -7.41
N LEU A 17 -18.64 4.73 -8.27
CA LEU A 17 -19.62 3.68 -7.97
C LEU A 17 -18.93 2.34 -7.68
N GLY A 18 -17.87 1.98 -8.42
CA GLY A 18 -17.07 0.79 -8.14
C GLY A 18 -16.48 0.79 -6.72
N THR A 19 -15.98 1.94 -6.26
CA THR A 19 -15.44 2.09 -4.89
C THR A 19 -16.54 1.99 -3.83
N VAL A 20 -17.68 2.66 -4.05
CA VAL A 20 -18.83 2.63 -3.12
C VAL A 20 -19.41 1.21 -3.02
N LEU A 21 -19.58 0.52 -4.15
CA LEU A 21 -20.06 -0.87 -4.19
C LEU A 21 -19.07 -1.82 -3.52
N GLY A 22 -17.77 -1.65 -3.76
CA GLY A 22 -16.72 -2.42 -3.09
C GLY A 22 -16.75 -2.26 -1.57
N ALA A 23 -16.84 -1.03 -1.08
CA ALA A 23 -16.95 -0.73 0.35
C ALA A 23 -18.25 -1.26 0.96
N ALA A 24 -19.39 -1.13 0.26
CA ALA A 24 -20.68 -1.66 0.71
C ALA A 24 -20.68 -3.19 0.80
N CYS A 25 -20.01 -3.88 -0.13
CA CYS A 25 -19.84 -5.34 -0.10
C CYS A 25 -19.11 -5.81 1.17
N VAL A 26 -18.09 -5.08 1.61
CA VAL A 26 -17.37 -5.36 2.86
C VAL A 26 -18.29 -5.26 4.09
N PHE A 27 -19.25 -4.33 4.10
CA PHE A 27 -20.20 -4.19 5.21
C PHE A 27 -21.20 -5.37 5.30
N PHE A 28 -21.59 -5.94 4.15
CA PHE A 28 -22.40 -7.15 4.11
C PHE A 28 -21.62 -8.39 4.59
N MET A 29 -20.30 -8.39 4.36
CA MET A 29 -19.37 -9.42 4.82
C MET A 29 -18.99 -9.21 6.30
N ARG A 30 -19.97 -9.32 7.21
CA ARG A 30 -19.80 -9.10 8.67
C ARG A 30 -18.87 -10.10 9.39
N LYS A 31 -18.40 -11.15 8.72
CA LYS A 31 -17.40 -12.09 9.26
C LYS A 31 -16.02 -11.67 8.78
N GLN A 32 -15.02 -11.74 9.66
CA GLN A 32 -13.63 -11.41 9.34
C GLN A 32 -13.25 -11.96 7.96
N MET A 33 -12.91 -11.05 7.05
CA MET A 33 -12.52 -11.41 5.69
C MET A 33 -11.33 -12.36 5.77
N SER A 34 -11.44 -13.56 5.19
CA SER A 34 -10.34 -14.51 5.23
C SER A 34 -9.11 -13.87 4.60
N GLN A 35 -7.95 -14.06 5.23
CA GLN A 35 -6.70 -13.46 4.77
C GLN A 35 -6.40 -13.82 3.30
N ASN A 36 -6.86 -14.99 2.84
CA ASN A 36 -6.76 -15.43 1.46
C ASN A 36 -7.61 -14.60 0.50
N LEU A 37 -8.85 -14.25 0.87
CA LEU A 37 -9.71 -13.41 0.04
C LEU A 37 -9.14 -11.99 -0.08
N LYS A 38 -8.67 -11.41 1.03
CA LYS A 38 -8.02 -10.09 1.02
C LYS A 38 -6.80 -10.07 0.09
N ARG A 39 -5.94 -11.08 0.18
CA ARG A 39 -4.77 -11.24 -0.71
C ARG A 39 -5.20 -11.38 -2.17
N GLY A 40 -6.22 -12.18 -2.45
CA GLY A 40 -6.76 -12.35 -3.80
C GLY A 40 -7.28 -11.04 -4.40
N LEU A 41 -8.06 -10.27 -3.64
CA LEU A 41 -8.59 -8.97 -4.08
C LEU A 41 -7.49 -7.93 -4.29
N LEU A 42 -6.49 -7.88 -3.40
CA LEU A 42 -5.32 -6.99 -3.56
C LEU A 42 -4.52 -7.34 -4.82
N SER A 43 -4.24 -8.62 -5.05
CA SER A 43 -3.55 -9.08 -6.26
C SER A 43 -4.35 -8.80 -7.53
N PHE A 44 -5.68 -8.96 -7.48
CA PHE A 44 -6.56 -8.62 -8.60
C PHE A 44 -6.50 -7.12 -8.91
N ALA A 45 -6.62 -6.26 -7.90
CA ALA A 45 -6.53 -4.81 -8.07
C ALA A 45 -5.17 -4.38 -8.65
N ALA A 46 -4.08 -4.95 -8.13
CA ALA A 46 -2.74 -4.71 -8.65
C ALA A 46 -2.62 -5.16 -10.13
N GLY A 47 -3.17 -6.31 -10.49
CA GLY A 47 -3.15 -6.82 -11.87
C GLY A 47 -3.90 -5.91 -12.85
N VAL A 48 -5.12 -5.48 -12.52
CA VAL A 48 -5.92 -4.57 -13.37
C VAL A 48 -5.20 -3.25 -13.59
N MET A 49 -4.60 -2.68 -12.53
CA MET A 49 -3.86 -1.42 -12.61
C MET A 49 -2.63 -1.52 -13.54
N VAL A 50 -1.88 -2.63 -13.45
CA VAL A 50 -0.72 -2.87 -14.32
C VAL A 50 -1.15 -3.06 -15.77
N ALA A 51 -2.19 -3.85 -16.03
CA ALA A 51 -2.68 -4.09 -17.39
C ALA A 51 -3.18 -2.80 -18.07
N ALA A 52 -3.96 -1.99 -17.35
CA ALA A 52 -4.42 -0.69 -17.84
C ALA A 52 -3.24 0.24 -18.16
N SER A 53 -2.21 0.25 -17.31
CA SER A 53 -1.01 1.07 -17.54
C SER A 53 -0.27 0.68 -18.82
N VAL A 54 -0.15 -0.62 -19.14
CA VAL A 54 0.53 -1.07 -20.36
C VAL A 54 -0.30 -0.76 -21.62
N TRP A 55 -1.59 -1.08 -21.61
CA TRP A 55 -2.42 -0.96 -22.81
C TRP A 55 -2.93 0.45 -23.07
N SER A 56 -3.36 1.14 -22.01
CA SER A 56 -3.99 2.47 -22.12
C SER A 56 -3.00 3.62 -21.98
N LEU A 57 -1.80 3.36 -21.46
CA LEU A 57 -0.78 4.41 -21.26
C LEU A 57 0.50 4.14 -22.06
N LEU A 58 1.13 2.97 -21.89
CA LEU A 58 2.46 2.70 -22.46
C LEU A 58 2.44 2.59 -23.99
N LEU A 59 1.53 1.76 -24.54
CA LEU A 59 1.34 1.61 -25.98
C LEU A 59 1.05 2.96 -26.68
N PRO A 60 0.04 3.74 -26.27
CA PRO A 60 -0.23 5.04 -26.88
C PRO A 60 0.89 6.06 -26.65
N ALA A 61 1.65 6.01 -25.53
CA ALA A 61 2.80 6.88 -25.33
C ALA A 61 3.94 6.60 -26.32
N ILE A 62 4.16 5.34 -26.68
CA ILE A 62 5.15 4.96 -27.70
C ILE A 62 4.69 5.42 -29.08
N SER A 63 3.42 5.20 -29.44
CA SER A 63 2.85 5.68 -30.71
C SER A 63 2.85 7.21 -30.82
N ALA A 64 2.66 7.94 -29.72
CA ALA A 64 2.77 9.39 -29.73
C ALA A 64 4.21 9.89 -30.01
N SER A 65 5.22 9.05 -29.80
CA SER A 65 6.64 9.37 -30.02
C SER A 65 7.20 8.77 -31.32
N GLU A 66 6.33 8.28 -32.21
CA GLU A 66 6.69 7.58 -33.45
C GLU A 66 7.51 8.46 -34.41
N SER A 67 7.45 9.79 -34.27
CA SER A 67 8.29 10.74 -35.02
C SER A 67 9.79 10.58 -34.77
N MET A 68 10.21 9.90 -33.70
CA MET A 68 11.61 9.56 -33.40
C MET A 68 12.05 8.18 -33.93
N GLY A 69 11.20 7.50 -34.72
CA GLY A 69 11.51 6.21 -35.35
C GLY A 69 11.89 5.13 -34.32
N LYS A 70 13.05 4.49 -34.48
CA LYS A 70 13.53 3.40 -33.60
C LYS A 70 13.77 3.83 -32.14
N LEU A 71 13.78 5.13 -31.84
CA LEU A 71 14.01 5.71 -30.52
C LEU A 71 12.69 6.12 -29.81
N ALA A 72 11.53 5.82 -30.38
CA ALA A 72 10.21 6.18 -29.81
C ALA A 72 9.97 5.59 -28.39
N PHE A 73 10.68 4.54 -28.00
CA PHE A 73 10.59 3.94 -26.67
C PHE A 73 11.34 4.74 -25.59
N ILE A 74 12.30 5.60 -25.96
CA ILE A 74 13.11 6.38 -25.01
C ILE A 74 12.23 7.31 -24.17
N PRO A 75 11.42 8.22 -24.74
CA PRO A 75 10.58 9.12 -23.94
C PRO A 75 9.58 8.37 -23.06
N ALA A 76 8.97 7.28 -23.55
CA ALA A 76 8.10 6.43 -22.76
C ALA A 76 8.84 5.78 -21.56
N THR A 77 10.04 5.24 -21.79
CA THR A 77 10.85 4.60 -20.72
C THR A 77 11.32 5.62 -19.70
N VAL A 78 11.84 6.77 -20.14
CA VAL A 78 12.31 7.85 -19.27
C VAL A 78 11.16 8.40 -18.42
N GLY A 79 9.99 8.64 -19.03
CA GLY A 79 8.80 9.08 -18.31
C GLY A 79 8.32 8.06 -17.28
N PHE A 80 8.30 6.77 -17.65
CA PHE A 80 7.94 5.70 -16.72
C PHE A 80 8.93 5.58 -15.55
N TRP A 81 10.23 5.65 -15.83
CA TRP A 81 11.29 5.57 -14.80
C TRP A 81 11.27 6.79 -13.87
N ALA A 82 11.07 7.99 -14.42
CA ALA A 82 10.87 9.20 -13.63
C ALA A 82 9.62 9.11 -12.75
N GLY A 83 8.52 8.54 -13.27
CA GLY A 83 7.30 8.28 -12.50
C GLY A 83 7.53 7.31 -11.34
N ILE A 84 8.26 6.21 -11.56
CA ILE A 84 8.64 5.27 -10.50
C ILE A 84 9.50 5.95 -9.45
N LEU A 85 10.53 6.71 -9.87
CA LEU A 85 11.41 7.43 -8.95
C LEU A 85 10.63 8.45 -8.14
N PHE A 86 9.70 9.17 -8.77
CA PHE A 86 8.81 10.11 -8.11
C PHE A 86 7.92 9.42 -7.05
N LEU A 87 7.28 8.29 -7.40
CA LEU A 87 6.49 7.52 -6.44
C LEU A 87 7.36 6.96 -5.30
N TYR A 88 8.59 6.53 -5.59
CA TYR A 88 9.55 6.08 -4.57
C TYR A 88 9.93 7.22 -3.61
N ILE A 89 10.16 8.42 -4.13
CA ILE A 89 10.43 9.61 -3.31
C ILE A 89 9.21 9.95 -2.46
N LEU A 90 7.99 9.92 -3.03
CA LEU A 90 6.76 10.16 -2.29
C LEU A 90 6.54 9.12 -1.18
N ASP A 91 6.83 7.85 -1.45
CA ASP A 91 6.73 6.77 -0.47
C ASP A 91 7.72 6.98 0.69
N LYS A 92 8.96 7.40 0.36
CA LYS A 92 9.98 7.81 1.34
C LYS A 92 9.58 9.03 2.16
N ILE A 93 8.89 10.01 1.55
CA ILE A 93 8.45 11.24 2.22
C ILE A 93 7.22 10.99 3.08
N THR A 94 6.35 10.07 2.71
CA THR A 94 5.12 9.72 3.43
C THR A 94 5.48 8.65 4.47
N PRO A 95 6.05 8.99 5.63
CA PRO A 95 6.59 8.00 6.56
C PRO A 95 5.38 7.33 7.19
N HIS A 96 5.08 6.09 6.79
CA HIS A 96 3.87 5.44 7.22
C HIS A 96 4.02 5.02 8.69
N LEU A 97 3.26 5.68 9.56
CA LEU A 97 3.13 5.37 10.97
C LEU A 97 2.70 3.90 11.14
N HIS A 98 3.55 3.09 11.77
CA HIS A 98 3.20 1.72 12.11
C HIS A 98 2.11 1.74 13.19
N LEU A 99 0.87 1.44 12.79
CA LEU A 99 -0.20 1.03 13.69
C LEU A 99 0.13 -0.37 14.23
N GLY A 100 1.03 -0.47 15.23
CA GLY A 100 1.10 -1.64 16.12
C GLY A 100 2.38 -2.51 16.13
N SER A 101 3.57 -2.00 15.82
CA SER A 101 4.82 -2.72 16.10
C SER A 101 5.90 -1.82 16.70
N ALA A 102 6.60 -2.36 17.71
CA ALA A 102 7.52 -1.65 18.60
C ALA A 102 8.91 -1.34 17.98
N THR A 103 8.96 -1.06 16.68
CA THR A 103 10.19 -0.62 16.01
C THR A 103 9.83 0.38 14.90
N PRO A 104 10.14 1.68 15.08
CA PRO A 104 9.91 2.69 14.05
C PRO A 104 10.91 2.51 12.91
N GLU A 105 10.43 2.07 11.75
CA GLU A 105 11.22 2.12 10.52
C GLU A 105 11.09 3.53 9.91
N GLY A 106 11.91 4.45 10.40
CA GLY A 106 12.02 5.86 9.98
C GLY A 106 12.29 6.80 11.17
N LEU A 107 13.21 7.77 11.01
CA LEU A 107 13.87 8.65 12.03
C LEU A 107 13.31 8.58 13.46
N TYR A 108 14.20 8.22 14.39
CA TYR A 108 13.99 8.12 15.85
C TYR A 108 13.27 9.35 16.40
N ILE A 109 11.97 9.23 16.66
CA ILE A 109 11.24 10.13 17.55
C ILE A 109 10.94 9.32 18.80
N GLU A 110 11.49 9.80 19.90
CA GLU A 110 11.39 9.27 21.26
C GLU A 110 9.93 8.95 21.60
N LEU A 111 9.58 7.66 21.64
CA LEU A 111 8.22 7.20 21.92
C LEU A 111 7.94 7.31 23.42
N SER A 112 6.78 7.88 23.76
CA SER A 112 6.33 8.14 25.13
C SER A 112 6.00 6.85 25.89
N GLU A 113 6.30 6.85 27.20
CA GLU A 113 6.23 5.76 28.20
C GLU A 113 5.00 4.83 28.13
N THR A 114 3.89 5.31 27.56
CA THR A 114 2.63 4.58 27.46
C THR A 114 2.64 3.39 26.49
N GLU A 115 3.54 3.37 25.50
CA GLU A 115 3.59 2.29 24.50
C GLU A 115 4.42 1.07 24.97
N LEU A 116 5.41 1.31 25.84
CA LEU A 116 6.17 0.28 26.54
C LEU A 116 5.30 -0.52 27.52
N ALA A 117 4.32 0.13 28.17
CA ALA A 117 3.39 -0.54 29.08
C ALA A 117 2.43 -1.51 28.36
N PHE A 118 2.07 -1.23 27.11
CA PHE A 118 1.13 -2.05 26.34
C PHE A 118 1.80 -3.25 25.65
N ASN A 119 3.05 -3.10 25.20
CA ASN A 119 3.80 -4.19 24.55
C ASN A 119 4.56 -5.10 25.55
N GLY A 120 4.69 -4.68 26.81
CA GLY A 120 5.39 -5.41 27.88
C GLY A 120 4.69 -6.66 28.45
N GLN A 121 3.61 -7.15 27.84
CA GLN A 121 2.85 -8.33 28.33
C GLN A 121 2.80 -9.48 27.32
N ARG A 122 3.68 -9.49 26.30
CA ARG A 122 3.74 -10.56 25.29
C ARG A 122 4.79 -11.64 25.56
N GLY A 123 5.20 -11.81 26.82
CA GLY A 123 5.82 -13.04 27.30
C GLY A 123 4.76 -13.87 28.03
N THR A 124 4.56 -15.12 27.65
CA THR A 124 3.72 -16.04 28.43
C THR A 124 4.22 -16.06 29.88
N PRO A 125 3.33 -16.03 30.90
CA PRO A 125 3.73 -15.97 32.31
C PRO A 125 4.76 -17.03 32.73
N ASP A 126 4.80 -18.15 32.02
CA ASP A 126 5.73 -19.26 32.24
C ASP A 126 7.18 -18.93 31.84
N GLU A 127 7.42 -18.16 30.77
CA GLU A 127 8.78 -17.76 30.35
C GLU A 127 9.41 -16.73 31.30
N LEU A 128 8.59 -15.82 31.85
CA LEU A 128 9.05 -14.82 32.83
C LEU A 128 9.41 -15.49 34.16
N ARG A 129 8.70 -16.56 34.54
CA ARG A 129 9.01 -17.36 35.73
C ARG A 129 10.30 -18.16 35.56
N GLU A 130 10.54 -18.73 34.39
CA GLU A 130 11.77 -19.47 34.09
C GLU A 130 12.99 -18.56 34.07
N LYS A 131 12.88 -17.37 33.46
CA LYS A 131 13.98 -16.39 33.45
C LYS A 131 14.26 -15.82 34.84
N ALA A 132 13.23 -15.55 35.65
CA ALA A 132 13.39 -15.11 37.03
C ALA A 132 14.07 -16.18 37.91
N ALA A 133 13.70 -17.46 37.74
CA ALA A 133 14.32 -18.57 38.46
C ALA A 133 15.80 -18.76 38.09
N THR A 134 16.12 -18.61 36.80
CA THR A 134 17.51 -18.75 36.31
C THR A 134 18.41 -17.60 36.77
N VAL A 135 17.87 -16.37 36.87
CA VAL A 135 18.61 -15.20 37.35
C VAL A 135 18.85 -15.26 38.87
N GLN A 136 17.93 -15.81 39.66
CA GLN A 136 18.16 -16.00 41.10
C GLN A 136 19.22 -17.06 41.41
N ASN A 137 19.30 -18.14 40.63
CA ASN A 137 20.27 -19.21 40.86
C ASN A 137 21.71 -18.77 40.52
N LYS A 138 21.89 -17.92 39.50
CA LYS A 138 23.23 -17.40 39.12
C LYS A 138 23.83 -16.37 40.11
N LYS A 139 23.07 -15.94 41.11
CA LYS A 139 23.52 -14.98 42.15
C LYS A 139 23.81 -15.63 43.50
N ARG A 140 23.74 -16.96 43.62
CA ARG A 140 24.20 -17.72 44.78
C ARG A 140 25.48 -18.48 44.48
#